data_AF-A0A0S6W3P8-F1
#
_entry.id   AF-A0A0S6W3P8-F1
#
_cell.length_a   1.000
_cell.length_b   1.000
_cell.length_c   1.000
_cell.angle_alpha   90.00
_cell.angle_beta   90.00
_cell.angle_gamma   90.00
#
_symmetry.space_group_name_H-M   'P 1'
#
loop_
_entity.id
_entity.type
_entity.pdbx_description
1 polymer ?
#
loop_
_entity_poly.entity_id
_entity_poly.type
_entity_poly.pdbx_seq_one_letter_code
_entity_poly.pdbx_strand_id
1 'polypeptide(L)'
;MKSIRFYAIIGGLLLLMSCKQQTQEAQPTPTPAPTAKAKISAEDVKQKLGEAFKTTKEYFFQESEPYRKELEQKLAEMDRQIEEWKPQIEQMQEDAKREMEKQLAALEQQRQIIQQKLDEMKDPTKQAWEDVKSGMDKAMNEMNIAFEKAAERFKKNEEK
;
A
#
# COMPACT_ATOMS: atom_id res chain seq x y z
N MET A 1 54.81 -0.82 2.21
CA MET A 1 55.43 -1.59 1.10
C MET A 1 54.29 -2.00 0.19
N LYS A 2 54.04 -1.22 -0.86
CA LYS A 2 54.56 -1.33 -2.23
C LYS A 2 53.70 -2.28 -3.08
N SER A 3 52.89 -1.61 -3.91
CA SER A 3 52.28 -2.07 -5.16
C SER A 3 53.23 -2.91 -6.02
N ILE A 4 52.70 -3.64 -7.01
CA ILE A 4 53.12 -3.56 -8.43
C ILE A 4 52.34 -4.55 -9.31
N ARG A 5 51.89 -4.03 -10.46
CA ARG A 5 51.27 -4.71 -11.61
C ARG A 5 52.37 -5.21 -12.55
N PHE A 6 52.26 -6.40 -13.13
CA PHE A 6 52.99 -6.77 -14.37
C PHE A 6 52.16 -7.83 -15.13
N TYR A 7 51.44 -7.42 -16.18
CA TYR A 7 51.85 -7.52 -17.60
C TYR A 7 52.14 -8.96 -18.05
N ALA A 8 51.23 -9.53 -18.83
CA ALA A 8 51.49 -10.71 -19.63
C ALA A 8 51.60 -10.30 -21.11
N ILE A 9 52.78 -10.54 -21.66
CA ILE A 9 53.19 -10.29 -23.04
C ILE A 9 52.73 -11.46 -23.91
N ILE A 10 52.06 -11.11 -25.01
CA ILE A 10 52.15 -11.60 -26.39
C ILE A 10 52.91 -12.93 -26.61
N GLY A 11 52.28 -13.86 -27.33
CA GLY A 11 53.00 -14.88 -28.12
C GLY A 11 52.17 -16.10 -28.46
N GLY A 12 51.46 -16.06 -29.60
CA GLY A 12 50.71 -17.20 -30.12
C GLY A 12 51.63 -18.28 -30.72
N LEU A 13 51.19 -19.54 -30.63
CA LEU A 13 51.60 -20.60 -31.54
C LEU A 13 50.50 -21.67 -31.62
N LEU A 14 49.88 -21.78 -32.79
CA LEU A 14 48.97 -22.86 -33.21
C LEU A 14 49.74 -24.19 -33.29
N LEU A 15 49.20 -25.27 -32.72
CA LEU A 15 49.20 -26.60 -33.37
C LEU A 15 48.21 -27.57 -32.72
N LEU A 16 47.50 -28.25 -33.62
CA LEU A 16 46.42 -29.21 -33.43
C LEU A 16 46.88 -30.48 -32.71
N MET A 17 46.11 -30.97 -31.73
CA MET A 17 46.00 -32.40 -31.48
C MET A 17 44.72 -32.76 -30.72
N SER A 18 43.94 -33.61 -31.38
CA SER A 18 42.71 -34.24 -30.92
C SER A 18 42.97 -35.10 -29.68
N CYS A 19 42.16 -34.93 -28.64
CA CYS A 19 41.75 -36.04 -27.79
C CYS A 19 40.43 -35.73 -27.08
N LYS A 20 39.48 -36.65 -27.26
CA LYS A 20 38.28 -36.86 -26.45
C LYS A 20 38.58 -36.68 -24.96
N GLN A 21 37.85 -35.79 -24.29
CA GLN A 21 36.86 -36.10 -23.24
C GLN A 21 36.61 -34.84 -22.38
N GLN A 22 35.51 -34.15 -22.70
CA GLN A 22 34.62 -33.46 -21.76
C GLN A 22 35.16 -32.26 -20.97
N THR A 23 35.19 -31.11 -21.63
CA THR A 23 34.90 -29.80 -21.01
C THR A 23 33.47 -29.43 -21.36
N GLN A 24 32.60 -29.25 -20.36
CA GLN A 24 31.31 -28.57 -20.50
C GLN A 24 31.44 -27.19 -19.84
N GLU A 25 31.79 -26.19 -20.64
CA GLU A 25 31.39 -24.79 -20.38
C GLU A 25 29.97 -24.62 -20.92
N ALA A 26 29.06 -24.04 -20.12
CA ALA A 26 27.66 -23.87 -20.51
C ALA A 26 27.33 -22.40 -20.79
N GLN A 27 27.31 -22.05 -22.07
CA GLN A 27 26.36 -21.13 -22.77
C GLN A 27 26.44 -21.48 -24.29
N PRO A 28 25.44 -21.23 -25.19
CA PRO A 28 24.05 -20.73 -25.05
C PRO A 28 22.98 -21.53 -25.89
N THR A 29 21.69 -21.09 -25.84
CA THR A 29 20.53 -21.34 -26.76
C THR A 29 19.74 -22.67 -26.68
N PRO A 30 18.50 -22.82 -27.24
CA PRO A 30 17.41 -21.89 -27.61
C PRO A 30 16.13 -22.13 -26.76
N THR A 31 15.10 -21.28 -26.86
CA THR A 31 13.75 -21.56 -26.32
C THR A 31 13.19 -22.86 -26.90
N PRO A 32 12.86 -23.89 -26.10
CA PRO A 32 11.92 -24.91 -26.53
C PRO A 32 10.50 -24.39 -26.25
N ALA A 33 9.72 -24.21 -27.31
CA ALA A 33 8.26 -24.18 -27.17
C ALA A 33 7.83 -25.44 -26.40
N PRO A 34 6.94 -25.34 -25.40
CA PRO A 34 6.59 -26.47 -24.57
C PRO A 34 5.70 -27.43 -25.38
N THR A 35 6.30 -28.50 -25.91
CA THR A 35 5.55 -29.69 -26.31
C THR A 35 6.00 -30.88 -25.49
N ALA A 36 5.37 -31.03 -24.33
CA ALA A 36 5.10 -32.33 -23.72
C ALA A 36 3.61 -32.33 -23.29
N LYS A 37 2.84 -33.25 -23.88
CA LYS A 37 1.39 -33.32 -23.78
C LYS A 37 0.95 -33.74 -22.36
N ALA A 38 0.54 -32.73 -21.59
CA ALA A 38 -0.54 -32.61 -20.60
C ALA A 38 -0.79 -33.71 -19.56
N LYS A 39 -0.87 -33.29 -18.28
CA LYS A 39 -2.14 -33.21 -17.52
C LYS A 39 -2.05 -32.09 -16.47
N ILE A 40 -1.90 -30.85 -16.93
CA ILE A 40 -2.41 -29.72 -16.15
C ILE A 40 -3.58 -29.26 -17.00
N SER A 41 -4.77 -29.66 -16.59
CA SER A 41 -6.01 -29.24 -17.24
C SER A 41 -6.17 -27.72 -17.06
N ALA A 42 -6.96 -27.07 -17.92
CA ALA A 42 -7.29 -25.66 -17.71
C ALA A 42 -7.95 -25.47 -16.33
N GLU A 43 -8.67 -26.49 -15.86
CA GLU A 43 -9.24 -26.61 -14.53
C GLU A 43 -8.16 -26.64 -13.44
N ASP A 44 -7.07 -27.40 -13.61
CA ASP A 44 -5.94 -27.43 -12.66
C ASP A 44 -5.20 -26.10 -12.60
N VAL A 45 -5.03 -25.41 -13.74
CA VAL A 45 -4.46 -24.06 -13.76
C VAL A 45 -5.39 -23.07 -13.06
N LYS A 46 -6.69 -23.10 -13.36
CA LYS A 46 -7.70 -22.24 -12.73
C LYS A 46 -7.79 -22.49 -11.23
N GLN A 47 -7.74 -23.76 -10.82
CA GLN A 47 -7.78 -24.16 -9.42
C GLN A 47 -6.51 -23.69 -8.70
N LYS A 48 -5.32 -24.01 -9.20
CA LYS A 48 -4.05 -23.61 -8.57
C LYS A 48 -3.86 -22.10 -8.56
N LEU A 49 -4.29 -21.40 -9.61
CA LEU A 49 -4.29 -19.92 -9.65
C LEU A 49 -5.27 -19.35 -8.63
N GLY A 50 -6.47 -19.93 -8.51
CA GLY A 50 -7.47 -19.55 -7.52
C GLY A 50 -6.99 -19.79 -6.09
N GLU A 51 -6.36 -20.93 -5.81
CA GLU A 51 -5.77 -21.25 -4.51
C GLU A 51 -4.61 -20.31 -4.16
N ALA A 52 -3.67 -20.10 -5.09
CA ALA A 52 -2.56 -19.17 -4.89
C ALA A 52 -3.03 -17.73 -4.68
N PHE A 53 -4.03 -17.29 -5.46
CA PHE A 53 -4.64 -15.96 -5.31
C PHE A 53 -5.40 -15.84 -3.98
N LYS A 54 -6.13 -16.88 -3.57
CA LYS A 54 -6.85 -16.91 -2.30
C LYS A 54 -5.89 -16.84 -1.11
N THR A 55 -4.85 -17.68 -1.07
CA THR A 55 -3.83 -17.66 -0.01
C THR A 55 -3.14 -16.31 0.06
N THR A 56 -2.82 -15.73 -1.10
CA THR A 56 -2.22 -14.41 -1.19
C THR A 56 -3.16 -13.32 -0.65
N LYS A 57 -4.44 -13.35 -1.04
CA LYS A 57 -5.49 -12.44 -0.57
C LYS A 57 -5.71 -12.55 0.94
N GLU A 58 -5.76 -13.77 1.49
CA GLU A 58 -5.91 -14.02 2.92
C GLU A 58 -4.72 -13.49 3.73
N TYR A 59 -3.48 -13.70 3.26
CA TYR A 59 -2.29 -13.13 3.89
C TYR A 59 -2.33 -11.59 3.90
N PHE A 60 -2.73 -10.97 2.77
CA PHE A 60 -2.86 -9.52 2.71
C PHE A 60 -3.95 -8.98 3.62
N PHE A 61 -5.11 -9.63 3.71
CA PHE A 61 -6.13 -9.22 4.66
C PHE A 61 -5.65 -9.31 6.10
N GLN A 62 -4.90 -10.35 6.46
CA GLN A 62 -4.33 -10.47 7.80
C GLN A 62 -3.39 -9.30 8.13
N GLU A 63 -2.63 -8.81 7.15
CA GLU A 63 -1.71 -7.69 7.32
C GLU A 63 -2.42 -6.32 7.30
N SER A 64 -3.49 -6.16 6.50
CA SER A 64 -4.26 -4.91 6.38
C SER A 64 -5.25 -4.68 7.52
N GLU A 65 -5.78 -5.75 8.12
CA GLU A 65 -6.81 -5.67 9.15
C GLU A 65 -6.41 -4.82 10.37
N PRO A 66 -5.20 -4.97 10.96
CA PRO A 66 -4.75 -4.10 12.05
C PRO A 66 -4.74 -2.62 11.66
N TYR A 67 -4.26 -2.31 10.46
CA TYR A 67 -4.24 -0.94 9.93
C TYR A 67 -5.66 -0.38 9.76
N ARG A 68 -6.58 -1.15 9.16
CA ARG A 68 -8.01 -0.77 9.04
C ARG A 68 -8.63 -0.46 10.40
N LYS A 69 -8.39 -1.32 11.40
CA LYS A 69 -8.90 -1.13 12.76
C LYS A 69 -8.35 0.12 13.43
N GLU A 70 -7.06 0.42 13.24
CA GLU A 70 -6.45 1.65 13.76
C GLU A 70 -7.12 2.91 13.18
N LEU A 71 -7.39 2.90 11.87
CA LEU A 71 -8.09 4.01 11.21
C LEU A 71 -9.51 4.18 11.73
N GLU A 72 -10.27 3.09 11.84
CA GLU A 72 -11.64 3.09 12.37
C GLU A 72 -11.68 3.59 13.82
N GLN A 73 -10.70 3.21 14.65
CA GLN A 73 -10.57 3.71 16.02
C GLN A 73 -10.32 5.22 16.07
N LYS A 74 -9.42 5.73 15.23
CA LYS A 74 -9.14 7.18 15.14
C LYS A 74 -10.38 7.96 14.70
N LEU A 75 -11.10 7.47 13.69
CA LEU A 75 -12.36 8.08 13.25
C LEU A 75 -13.41 8.08 14.35
N ALA A 76 -13.58 6.96 15.06
CA ALA A 76 -14.54 6.85 16.15
C ALA A 76 -14.21 7.80 17.31
N GLU A 77 -12.93 8.03 17.59
CA GLU A 77 -12.47 9.00 18.59
C GLU A 77 -12.82 10.44 18.19
N MET A 78 -12.57 10.79 16.93
CA MET A 78 -12.93 12.11 16.39
C MET A 78 -14.44 12.32 16.38
N ASP A 79 -15.21 11.32 15.94
CA ASP A 79 -16.67 11.34 15.93
C ASP A 79 -17.19 11.60 17.36
N ARG A 80 -16.62 10.94 18.38
CA ARG A 80 -17.02 11.17 19.78
C ARG A 80 -16.77 12.61 20.23
N GLN A 81 -15.59 13.15 19.97
CA GLN A 81 -15.27 14.54 20.33
C GLN A 81 -16.19 15.54 19.60
N ILE A 82 -16.53 15.27 18.34
CA ILE A 82 -17.49 16.10 17.59
C ILE A 82 -18.87 16.04 18.25
N GLU A 83 -19.36 14.86 18.65
CA GLU A 83 -20.63 14.74 19.39
C GLU A 83 -20.60 15.51 20.72
N GLU A 84 -19.47 15.53 21.42
CA GLU A 84 -19.31 16.29 22.68
C GLU A 84 -19.35 17.82 22.46
N TRP A 85 -18.87 18.30 21.30
CA TRP A 85 -18.91 19.72 20.95
C TRP A 85 -20.29 20.20 20.53
N LYS A 86 -21.09 19.36 19.85
CA LYS A 86 -22.42 19.75 19.31
C LYS A 86 -23.33 20.50 20.29
N PRO A 87 -23.62 20.01 21.51
CA PRO A 87 -24.51 20.72 22.42
C PRO A 87 -23.96 22.07 22.88
N GLN A 88 -22.64 22.23 22.88
CA GLN A 88 -21.97 23.48 23.25
C GLN A 88 -22.00 24.46 22.09
N ILE A 89 -21.80 23.99 20.86
CA ILE A 89 -21.98 24.76 19.62
C ILE A 89 -23.39 25.36 19.54
N GLU A 90 -24.41 24.60 19.92
CA GLU A 90 -25.80 25.06 19.96
C GLU A 90 -26.03 26.21 20.95
N GLN A 91 -25.19 26.34 21.98
CA GLN A 91 -25.27 27.41 22.98
C GLN A 91 -24.40 28.62 22.63
N MET A 92 -23.56 28.53 21.59
CA MET A 92 -22.70 29.63 21.15
C MET A 92 -23.53 30.77 20.55
N GLN A 93 -22.94 31.98 20.56
CA GLN A 93 -23.50 33.10 19.80
C GLN A 93 -23.60 32.74 18.32
N GLU A 94 -24.62 33.28 17.66
CA GLU A 94 -25.00 32.93 16.28
C GLU A 94 -23.83 33.01 15.27
N ASP A 95 -22.95 34.01 15.37
CA ASP A 95 -21.76 34.10 14.50
C ASP A 95 -20.74 32.98 14.76
N ALA A 96 -20.53 32.63 16.03
CA ALA A 96 -19.63 31.56 16.43
C ALA A 96 -20.19 30.18 16.06
N LYS A 97 -21.50 29.99 16.25
CA LYS A 97 -22.22 28.78 15.83
C LYS A 97 -22.08 28.54 14.33
N ARG A 98 -22.40 29.54 13.49
CA ARG A 98 -22.24 29.44 12.04
C ARG A 98 -20.82 29.08 11.60
N GLU A 99 -19.82 29.61 12.30
CA GLU A 99 -18.43 29.31 11.99
C GLU A 99 -18.06 27.87 12.36
N MET A 100 -18.57 27.35 13.49
CA MET A 100 -18.39 25.95 13.86
C MET A 100 -19.14 25.00 12.92
N GLU A 101 -20.35 25.33 12.50
CA GLU A 101 -21.12 24.53 11.53
C GLU A 101 -20.35 24.35 10.21
N LYS A 102 -19.62 25.37 9.75
CA LYS A 102 -18.72 25.24 8.58
C LYS A 102 -17.59 24.26 8.81
N GLN A 103 -16.98 24.27 10.01
CA GLN A 103 -15.92 23.31 10.34
C GLN A 103 -16.47 21.88 10.40
N LEU A 104 -17.64 21.69 11.01
CA LEU A 104 -18.31 20.39 11.05
C LEU A 104 -18.67 19.87 9.65
N ALA A 105 -19.14 20.74 8.76
CA ALA A 105 -19.42 20.37 7.38
C ALA A 105 -18.14 19.93 6.63
N ALA A 106 -17.01 20.59 6.86
CA ALA A 106 -15.73 20.19 6.27
C ALA A 106 -15.26 18.83 6.80
N LEU A 107 -15.44 18.56 8.09
CA LEU A 107 -15.14 17.26 8.70
C LEU A 107 -16.00 16.14 8.13
N GLU A 108 -17.29 16.38 7.95
CA GLU A 108 -18.20 15.40 7.34
C GLU A 108 -17.79 15.05 5.91
N GLN A 109 -17.34 16.03 5.12
CA GLN A 109 -16.81 15.77 3.78
C GLN A 109 -15.56 14.88 3.80
N GLN A 110 -14.62 15.13 4.73
CA GLN A 110 -13.43 14.28 4.88
C GLN A 110 -13.79 12.86 5.34
N ARG A 111 -14.75 12.74 6.27
CA ARG A 111 -15.27 11.46 6.74
C ARG A 111 -15.84 10.61 5.60
N GLN A 112 -16.58 11.23 4.68
CA GLN A 112 -17.12 10.55 3.50
C GLN A 112 -16.02 10.04 2.56
N ILE A 113 -14.97 10.82 2.33
CA ILE A 113 -13.81 10.41 1.52
C ILE A 113 -13.12 9.19 2.16
N ILE A 114 -12.93 9.23 3.49
CA ILE A 114 -12.31 8.11 4.21
C ILE A 114 -13.18 6.86 4.17
N GLN A 115 -14.50 7.00 4.32
CA GLN A 115 -15.42 5.86 4.23
C GLN A 115 -15.35 5.18 2.86
N GLN A 116 -15.30 5.95 1.77
CA GLN A 116 -15.12 5.40 0.42
C GLN A 116 -13.81 4.61 0.30
N LYS A 117 -12.71 5.14 0.86
CA LYS A 117 -11.41 4.47 0.85
C LYS A 117 -11.38 3.21 1.71
N LEU A 118 -12.07 3.20 2.85
CA LEU A 118 -12.24 1.99 3.68
C LEU A 118 -13.01 0.90 2.92
N ASP A 119 -13.95 1.28 2.06
CA ASP A 119 -14.64 0.33 1.19
C ASP A 119 -13.74 -0.20 0.08
N GLU A 120 -12.88 0.63 -0.53
CA GLU A 120 -11.85 0.21 -1.49
C GLU A 120 -10.86 -0.80 -0.89
N MET A 121 -10.57 -0.71 0.41
CA MET A 121 -9.69 -1.64 1.14
C MET A 121 -10.27 -3.04 1.35
N LYS A 122 -11.55 -3.28 1.06
CA LYS A 122 -12.18 -4.60 1.23
C LYS A 122 -11.86 -5.59 0.12
N ASP A 123 -11.34 -5.15 -1.03
CA ASP A 123 -10.97 -6.04 -2.14
C ASP A 123 -9.70 -5.63 -2.93
N PRO A 124 -8.57 -5.29 -2.27
CA PRO A 124 -7.36 -4.94 -2.98
C PRO A 124 -6.70 -6.19 -3.55
N THR A 125 -6.35 -6.16 -4.84
CA THR A 125 -5.25 -7.00 -5.34
C THR A 125 -3.93 -6.47 -4.75
N LYS A 126 -2.91 -7.33 -4.65
CA LYS A 126 -1.57 -6.94 -4.12
C LYS A 126 -1.03 -5.65 -4.75
N GLN A 127 -1.21 -5.48 -6.06
CA GLN A 127 -0.68 -4.33 -6.80
C GLN A 127 -1.44 -3.03 -6.50
N ALA A 128 -2.69 -3.12 -6.06
CA ALA A 128 -3.50 -1.96 -5.70
C ALA A 128 -3.37 -1.57 -4.21
N TRP A 129 -2.90 -2.48 -3.35
CA TRP A 129 -2.89 -2.26 -1.89
C TRP A 129 -2.07 -1.04 -1.47
N GLU A 130 -0.84 -0.91 -1.97
CA GLU A 130 0.04 0.22 -1.60
C GLU A 130 -0.55 1.57 -2.06
N ASP A 131 -1.16 1.60 -3.24
CA ASP A 131 -1.82 2.81 -3.76
C ASP A 131 -3.05 3.18 -2.92
N VAL A 132 -3.87 2.19 -2.54
CA VAL A 132 -5.03 2.38 -1.66
C VAL A 132 -4.59 2.86 -0.27
N LYS A 133 -3.56 2.24 0.31
CA LYS A 133 -2.99 2.66 1.59
C LYS A 133 -2.46 4.08 1.53
N SER A 134 -1.68 4.43 0.50
CA SER A 134 -1.17 5.80 0.32
C SER A 134 -2.31 6.81 0.18
N GLY A 135 -3.35 6.48 -0.57
CA GLY A 135 -4.54 7.31 -0.70
C GLY A 135 -5.28 7.51 0.63
N MET A 136 -5.35 6.47 1.47
CA MET A 136 -5.92 6.55 2.81
C MET A 136 -5.07 7.38 3.77
N ASP A 137 -3.76 7.17 3.78
CA ASP A 137 -2.83 7.94 4.62
C ASP A 137 -2.96 9.44 4.33
N LYS A 138 -3.09 9.81 3.05
CA LYS A 138 -3.36 11.19 2.64
C LYS A 138 -4.72 11.69 3.17
N ALA A 139 -5.78 10.91 3.01
CA ALA A 139 -7.12 11.30 3.45
C ALA A 139 -7.20 11.47 4.98
N MET A 140 -6.59 10.56 5.74
CA MET A 140 -6.51 10.70 7.20
C MET A 140 -5.71 11.93 7.62
N ASN A 141 -4.62 12.26 6.92
CA ASN A 141 -3.87 13.47 7.21
C ASN A 141 -4.72 14.74 6.96
N GLU A 142 -5.50 14.77 5.88
CA GLU A 142 -6.43 15.87 5.59
C GLU A 142 -7.53 15.98 6.64
N MET A 143 -8.09 14.85 7.10
CA MET A 143 -9.04 14.79 8.20
C MET A 143 -8.44 15.28 9.52
N ASN A 144 -7.22 14.86 9.88
CA ASN A 144 -6.52 15.31 11.09
C ASN A 144 -6.36 16.84 11.08
N ILE A 145 -5.90 17.42 9.97
CA ILE A 145 -5.73 18.87 9.83
C ILE A 145 -7.09 19.60 9.96
N ALA A 146 -8.14 19.07 9.35
CA ALA A 146 -9.48 19.63 9.49
C ALA A 146 -9.98 19.55 10.94
N PHE A 147 -9.71 18.44 11.63
CA PHE A 147 -10.12 18.21 13.00
C PHE A 147 -9.40 19.15 13.97
N GLU A 148 -8.09 19.31 13.83
CA GLU A 148 -7.30 20.26 14.63
C GLU A 148 -7.83 21.69 14.46
N LYS A 149 -8.12 22.12 13.23
CA LYS A 149 -8.72 23.44 12.97
C LYS A 149 -10.08 23.61 13.65
N ALA A 150 -10.93 22.58 13.60
CA ALA A 150 -12.22 22.60 14.27
C ALA A 150 -12.07 22.67 15.79
N ALA A 151 -11.15 21.89 16.36
CA ALA A 151 -10.85 21.89 17.80
C ALA A 151 -10.31 23.25 18.28
N GLU A 152 -9.36 23.85 17.54
CA GLU A 152 -8.83 25.18 17.84
C GLU A 152 -9.92 26.24 17.79
N ARG A 153 -10.80 26.19 16.78
CA ARG A 153 -11.93 27.11 16.67
C ARG A 153 -12.90 26.93 17.83
N PHE A 154 -13.22 25.69 18.17
CA PHE A 154 -14.12 25.35 19.27
C PHE A 154 -13.60 25.94 20.59
N LYS A 155 -12.34 25.64 20.93
CA LYS A 155 -11.69 26.16 22.14
C LYS A 155 -11.70 27.69 22.21
N LYS A 156 -11.39 28.35 21.08
CA LYS A 156 -11.39 29.82 21.01
C LYS A 156 -12.79 30.43 21.26
N ASN A 157 -13.85 29.69 20.96
CA ASN A 157 -15.21 30.14 21.21
C ASN A 157 -15.66 29.88 22.66
N GLU A 158 -15.10 28.89 23.36
CA GLU A 158 -15.37 28.65 24.79
C GLU A 158 -14.76 29.72 25.71
N GLU A 159 -13.65 30.34 25.29
CA GLU A 159 -12.95 31.38 26.07
C GLU A 159 -13.63 32.77 26.02
N LYS A 160 -14.72 32.92 25.24
CA LYS A 160 -15.39 34.20 24.98
C LYS A 160 -16.74 34.31 25.69
#